data_AF-A0A9X8M5X9-F1
#
_entry.id   AF-A0A9X8M5X9-F1
#
_cell.length_a   1.000
_cell.length_b   1.000
_cell.length_c   1.000
_cell.angle_alpha   90.00
_cell.angle_beta   90.00
_cell.angle_gamma   90.00
#
_symmetry.space_group_name_H-M   'P 1'
#
loop_
_entity.id
_entity.type
_entity.pdbx_description
1 polymer ?
#
loop_
_entity_poly.entity_id
_entity_poly.type
_entity_poly.pdbx_seq_one_letter_code
_entity_poly.pdbx_strand_id
1 'polypeptide(L)'
;MKKILVSLIKNPLVIIVYWIFCYELALLCMYGRMNNNIYIWLLSIVFLILIIIFTTIKIVKNRERESSKLLNVKGWKYISVIILILITSFYGIKIYKSATNYGGKLAWFIESVKNERSVKLERDNIYKYGVEGIFEDINKKYTLPKKLYMSDDFTLEFKSDGTITSFDTFLYGKNAAGKEESYLISYNKNKSKDIFVGLNGYVNADYNEDKLVKPLIKTVQAIPVKQTVSKWNEDKYGLVYYGKRNWGYNREGIININKDGKLEKLEEAKSEIIGYTVSIFIPGKEKEVVPARYNLLGDPNWSKESSSKKKKKDLTNNNEQFYFSKEVGYKLDVTDKALGSTFYSLSKTIDGGETWGVINEDPFNEAVGSASGIIFFNEKLGFLRAARPSGNEGGLYRTDDGGITFKKLSYTNYEVKLESGQVINPFNFPNLPYEKDGVFNMLVGQGADGDYNGNSSILYQSKNQGETWEYVKEVKDN
;
A
#
# COMPACT_ATOMS: atom_id res chain seq x y z
N MET A 1 8.09 -58.20 -0.08
CA MET A 1 7.47 -56.86 -0.03
C MET A 1 5.99 -56.88 0.40
N LYS A 2 5.08 -57.56 -0.31
CA LYS A 2 3.62 -57.63 0.01
C LYS A 2 3.31 -58.09 1.45
N LYS A 3 4.01 -59.13 1.95
CA LYS A 3 3.84 -59.63 3.33
C LYS A 3 4.22 -58.59 4.40
N ILE A 4 5.27 -57.80 4.14
CA ILE A 4 5.76 -56.73 5.04
C ILE A 4 4.71 -55.62 5.13
N LEU A 5 4.22 -55.14 3.99
CA LEU A 5 3.20 -54.09 3.93
C LEU A 5 1.92 -54.50 4.67
N VAL A 6 1.45 -55.73 4.46
CA VAL A 6 0.26 -56.27 5.16
C VAL A 6 0.49 -56.37 6.67
N SER A 7 1.69 -56.74 7.10
CA SER A 7 2.05 -56.79 8.52
C SER A 7 2.09 -55.39 9.17
N LEU A 8 2.57 -54.38 8.44
CA LEU A 8 2.63 -52.99 8.92
C LEU A 8 1.24 -52.38 9.06
N ILE A 9 0.38 -52.54 8.05
CA ILE A 9 -1.00 -51.99 8.06
C ILE A 9 -1.84 -52.61 9.18
N LYS A 10 -1.61 -53.88 9.52
CA LYS A 10 -2.33 -54.54 10.62
C LYS A 10 -1.84 -54.10 12.00
N ASN A 11 -0.68 -53.45 12.11
CA ASN A 11 -0.11 -53.07 13.40
C ASN A 11 -0.77 -51.76 13.91
N PRO A 12 -1.55 -51.79 15.00
CA PRO A 12 -2.22 -50.59 15.51
C PRO A 12 -1.23 -49.51 15.96
N LEU A 13 -0.01 -49.88 16.38
CA LEU A 13 1.03 -48.91 16.75
C LEU A 13 1.47 -48.07 15.55
N VAL A 14 1.52 -48.65 14.35
CA VAL A 14 1.85 -47.90 13.12
C VAL A 14 0.78 -46.84 12.85
N ILE A 15 -0.49 -47.18 13.03
CA ILE A 15 -1.61 -46.26 12.82
C ILE A 15 -1.57 -45.10 13.82
N ILE A 16 -1.35 -45.40 15.12
CA ILE A 16 -1.27 -44.39 16.18
C ILE A 16 -0.09 -43.43 15.92
N VAL A 17 1.09 -43.96 15.62
CA VAL A 17 2.28 -43.13 15.37
C VAL A 17 2.12 -42.32 14.09
N TYR A 18 1.52 -42.90 13.05
CA TYR A 18 1.20 -42.19 11.82
C TYR A 18 0.21 -41.04 12.04
N TRP A 19 -0.78 -41.24 12.91
CA TRP A 19 -1.70 -40.17 13.31
C TRP A 19 -0.94 -39.04 14.00
N ILE A 20 -0.16 -39.35 15.05
CA ILE A 20 0.64 -38.34 15.77
C ILE A 20 1.55 -37.59 14.79
N PHE A 21 2.21 -38.29 13.87
CA PHE A 21 3.01 -37.69 12.80
C PHE A 21 2.20 -36.68 11.97
N CYS A 22 1.02 -37.06 11.47
CA CYS A 22 0.19 -36.19 10.63
C CYS A 22 -0.34 -34.98 11.40
N TYR A 23 -0.70 -35.17 12.67
CA TYR A 23 -1.16 -34.11 13.56
C TYR A 23 -0.04 -33.08 13.82
N GLU A 24 1.15 -33.55 14.21
CA GLU A 24 2.28 -32.67 14.48
C GLU A 24 2.76 -31.96 13.22
N LEU A 25 2.75 -32.65 12.07
CA LEU A 25 3.06 -32.03 10.78
C LEU A 25 2.07 -30.91 10.45
N ALA A 26 0.77 -31.16 10.60
CA ALA A 26 -0.24 -30.13 10.34
C ALA A 26 -0.12 -28.92 11.28
N LEU A 27 0.19 -29.14 12.56
CA LEU A 27 0.46 -28.05 13.50
C LEU A 27 1.74 -27.28 13.14
N LEU A 28 2.79 -27.97 12.69
CA LEU A 28 4.02 -27.34 12.24
C LEU A 28 3.77 -26.47 11.00
N CYS A 29 3.05 -26.99 10.01
CA CYS A 29 2.70 -26.24 8.80
C CYS A 29 1.80 -25.03 9.09
N MET A 30 0.85 -25.16 10.03
CA MET A 30 -0.05 -24.07 10.37
C MET A 30 0.61 -22.99 11.24
N TYR A 31 1.33 -23.39 12.29
CA TYR A 31 1.79 -22.48 13.34
C TYR A 31 3.31 -22.31 13.45
N GLY A 32 4.11 -23.14 12.77
CA GLY A 32 5.58 -23.04 12.80
C GLY A 32 6.19 -23.29 14.19
N ARG A 33 5.55 -24.14 15.02
CA ARG A 33 5.95 -24.46 16.41
C ARG A 33 7.24 -25.28 16.50
N MET A 34 8.36 -24.75 16.02
CA MET A 34 9.65 -25.46 15.96
C MET A 34 10.19 -25.89 17.33
N ASN A 35 9.97 -25.14 18.41
CA ASN A 35 10.65 -25.43 19.67
C ASN A 35 10.14 -26.68 20.43
N ASN A 36 8.90 -27.12 20.22
CA ASN A 36 8.35 -28.27 20.96
C ASN A 36 7.84 -29.39 20.05
N ASN A 37 7.21 -29.06 18.92
CA ASN A 37 6.50 -30.03 18.10
C ASN A 37 7.44 -30.74 17.10
N ILE A 38 8.56 -30.11 16.72
CA ILE A 38 9.50 -30.70 15.76
C ILE A 38 10.15 -31.98 16.30
N TYR A 39 10.42 -32.04 17.61
CA TYR A 39 11.03 -33.21 18.24
C TYR A 39 10.07 -34.39 18.26
N ILE A 40 8.78 -34.16 18.53
CA ILE A 40 7.74 -35.20 18.51
C ILE A 40 7.53 -35.71 17.09
N TRP A 41 7.54 -34.80 16.11
CA TRP A 41 7.46 -35.16 14.70
C TRP A 41 8.67 -36.00 14.25
N LEU A 42 9.90 -35.60 14.58
CA LEU A 42 11.13 -36.34 14.29
C LEU A 42 11.15 -37.69 15.00
N LEU A 43 10.73 -37.76 16.26
CA LEU A 43 10.62 -39.01 17.03
C LEU A 43 9.64 -39.98 16.37
N SER A 44 8.52 -39.47 15.85
CA SER A 44 7.54 -40.28 15.11
C SER A 44 8.14 -40.88 13.84
N ILE A 45 8.97 -40.11 13.10
CA ILE A 45 9.70 -40.62 11.93
C ILE A 45 10.66 -41.74 12.33
N VAL A 46 11.50 -41.51 13.33
CA VAL A 46 12.47 -42.50 13.82
C VAL A 46 11.75 -43.78 14.27
N PHE A 47 10.65 -43.64 15.00
CA PHE A 47 9.88 -44.78 15.49
C PHE A 47 9.21 -45.58 14.34
N LEU A 48 8.67 -44.90 13.32
CA LEU A 48 8.16 -45.57 12.12
C LEU A 48 9.25 -46.33 11.38
N ILE A 49 10.45 -45.75 11.23
CA ILE A 49 11.62 -46.42 10.61
C ILE A 49 12.00 -47.67 11.42
N LEU A 50 12.07 -47.57 12.75
CA LEU A 50 12.38 -48.71 13.63
C LEU A 50 11.34 -49.83 13.51
N ILE A 51 10.04 -49.50 13.45
CA ILE A 51 8.98 -50.51 13.23
C ILE A 51 9.13 -51.18 11.87
N ILE A 52 9.44 -50.43 10.81
CA ILE A 52 9.66 -50.97 9.46
C ILE A 52 10.85 -51.93 9.45
N ILE A 53 11.98 -51.53 10.03
CA ILE A 53 13.19 -52.36 10.12
C ILE A 53 12.89 -53.63 10.93
N PHE A 54 12.30 -53.51 12.12
CA PHE A 54 11.97 -54.64 12.97
C PHE A 54 11.01 -55.63 12.30
N THR A 55 9.96 -55.12 11.66
CA THR A 55 8.97 -55.93 10.94
C THR A 55 9.61 -56.65 9.75
N THR A 56 10.52 -55.98 9.04
CA THR A 56 11.28 -56.57 7.93
C THR A 56 12.19 -57.69 8.42
N ILE A 57 12.98 -57.46 9.48
CA ILE A 57 13.86 -58.48 10.07
C ILE A 57 13.05 -59.69 10.56
N LYS A 58 11.92 -59.46 11.24
CA LYS A 58 11.05 -60.53 11.75
C LYS A 58 10.52 -61.42 10.62
N ILE A 59 10.09 -60.83 9.51
CA ILE A 59 9.54 -61.55 8.36
C ILE A 59 10.64 -62.26 7.56
N VAL A 60 11.81 -61.65 7.39
CA VAL A 60 12.94 -62.25 6.67
C VAL A 60 13.57 -63.41 7.44
N LYS A 61 13.65 -63.33 8.78
CA LYS A 61 14.20 -64.40 9.63
C LYS A 61 13.24 -65.59 9.84
N ASN A 62 12.10 -65.63 9.15
CA ASN A 62 11.10 -66.71 9.15
C ASN A 62 10.71 -67.23 10.55
N ARG A 63 10.82 -66.39 11.59
CA ARG A 63 10.31 -66.70 12.92
C ARG A 63 8.81 -66.46 12.91
N GLU A 64 8.05 -67.45 12.42
CA GLU A 64 6.63 -67.61 12.72
C GLU A 64 6.46 -67.94 14.21
N ARG A 65 6.76 -66.98 15.08
CA ARG A 65 6.07 -66.95 16.37
C ARG A 65 4.76 -66.22 16.11
N GLU A 66 3.66 -66.97 16.21
CA GLU A 66 2.29 -66.45 16.31
C GLU A 66 2.30 -65.22 17.23
N SER A 67 2.32 -64.03 16.63
CA SER A 67 2.22 -62.82 17.43
C SER A 67 0.74 -62.55 17.65
N SER A 68 0.34 -62.80 18.89
CA SER A 68 -0.84 -62.33 19.61
C SER A 68 -2.17 -62.39 18.84
N LYS A 69 -3.08 -63.21 19.39
CA LYS A 69 -4.52 -63.33 19.07
C LYS A 69 -5.34 -62.03 19.16
N LEU A 70 -4.73 -60.85 19.20
CA LEU A 70 -5.41 -59.63 19.65
C LEU A 70 -6.29 -58.95 18.59
N LEU A 71 -6.12 -59.20 17.29
CA LEU A 71 -7.04 -58.66 16.27
C LEU A 71 -7.11 -59.56 15.02
N ASN A 72 -7.47 -60.85 15.20
CA ASN A 72 -7.77 -61.74 14.06
C ASN A 72 -9.23 -61.60 13.59
N VAL A 73 -9.73 -60.37 13.52
CA VAL A 73 -11.04 -60.07 12.91
C VAL A 73 -10.83 -60.05 11.40
N LYS A 74 -11.54 -60.92 10.66
CA LYS A 74 -11.61 -60.93 9.18
C LYS A 74 -12.16 -59.59 8.69
N GLY A 75 -11.34 -58.55 8.68
CA GLY A 75 -11.78 -57.18 8.44
C GLY A 75 -10.81 -56.11 8.89
N TRP A 76 -9.98 -56.37 9.92
CA TRP A 76 -9.10 -55.35 10.52
C TRP A 76 -8.19 -54.67 9.49
N LYS A 77 -7.62 -55.42 8.54
CA LYS A 77 -6.80 -54.84 7.46
C LYS A 77 -7.54 -53.76 6.67
N TYR A 78 -8.81 -53.99 6.33
CA TYR A 78 -9.60 -53.03 5.56
C TYR A 78 -9.96 -51.81 6.41
N ILE A 79 -10.30 -52.02 7.69
CA ILE A 79 -10.53 -50.95 8.66
C ILE A 79 -9.28 -50.08 8.84
N SER A 80 -8.10 -50.69 9.00
CA SER A 80 -6.82 -49.97 9.11
C SER A 80 -6.52 -49.11 7.88
N VAL A 81 -6.80 -49.61 6.67
CA VAL A 81 -6.64 -48.83 5.43
C VAL A 81 -7.60 -47.64 5.42
N ILE A 82 -8.87 -47.83 5.78
CA ILE A 82 -9.85 -46.73 5.85
C ILE A 82 -9.40 -45.68 6.87
N ILE A 83 -8.93 -46.09 8.06
CA ILE A 83 -8.43 -45.17 9.08
C ILE A 83 -7.25 -44.35 8.56
N LEU A 84 -6.28 -45.00 7.90
CA LEU A 84 -5.14 -44.29 7.31
C LEU A 84 -5.61 -43.27 6.26
N ILE A 85 -6.51 -43.66 5.36
CA ILE A 85 -7.08 -42.75 4.35
C ILE A 85 -7.78 -41.55 5.01
N LEU A 86 -8.56 -41.77 6.08
CA LEU A 86 -9.25 -40.70 6.80
C LEU A 86 -8.26 -39.74 7.48
N ILE A 87 -7.23 -40.27 8.16
CA ILE A 87 -6.16 -39.47 8.78
C ILE A 87 -5.45 -38.64 7.71
N THR A 88 -4.99 -39.27 6.62
CA THR A 88 -4.28 -38.58 5.54
C THR A 88 -5.15 -37.52 4.89
N SER A 89 -6.43 -37.81 4.64
CA SER A 89 -7.35 -36.85 4.01
C SER A 89 -7.61 -35.66 4.93
N PHE A 90 -7.90 -35.90 6.21
CA PHE A 90 -8.20 -34.86 7.18
C PHE A 90 -7.00 -33.92 7.40
N TYR A 91 -5.81 -34.46 7.69
CA TYR A 91 -4.62 -33.64 7.90
C TYR A 91 -4.03 -33.10 6.60
N GLY A 92 -4.16 -33.82 5.49
CA GLY A 92 -3.76 -33.37 4.17
C GLY A 92 -4.51 -32.11 3.73
N ILE A 93 -5.83 -32.03 3.95
CA ILE A 93 -6.61 -30.82 3.70
C ILE A 93 -6.12 -29.65 4.57
N LYS A 94 -5.80 -29.89 5.84
CA LYS A 94 -5.28 -28.84 6.74
C LYS A 94 -3.91 -28.32 6.28
N ILE A 95 -3.00 -29.22 5.89
CA ILE A 95 -1.68 -28.85 5.37
C ILE A 95 -1.83 -28.06 4.06
N TYR A 96 -2.67 -28.53 3.14
CA TYR A 96 -2.96 -27.83 1.89
C TYR A 96 -3.45 -26.40 2.16
N LYS A 97 -4.47 -26.24 3.01
CA LYS A 97 -4.97 -24.91 3.41
C LYS A 97 -3.90 -24.04 4.03
N SER A 98 -2.98 -24.60 4.82
CA SER A 98 -1.87 -23.85 5.43
C SER A 98 -0.79 -23.42 4.42
N ALA A 99 -0.72 -24.04 3.25
CA ALA A 99 0.23 -23.73 2.18
C ALA A 99 -0.31 -22.69 1.18
N THR A 100 -1.62 -22.49 1.12
CA THR A 100 -2.30 -21.59 0.19
C THR A 100 -2.85 -20.35 0.90
N ASN A 101 -3.03 -19.23 0.16
CA ASN A 101 -3.73 -18.02 0.63
C ASN A 101 -3.23 -17.46 1.97
N TYR A 102 -1.92 -17.55 2.24
CA TYR A 102 -1.33 -17.13 3.53
C TYR A 102 -1.97 -17.80 4.76
N GLY A 103 -2.58 -18.98 4.59
CA GLY A 103 -3.37 -19.68 5.60
C GLY A 103 -2.58 -20.30 6.76
N GLY A 104 -1.26 -20.21 6.74
CA GLY A 104 -0.38 -20.72 7.81
C GLY A 104 1.09 -20.41 7.57
N LYS A 105 1.95 -20.83 8.50
CA LYS A 105 3.41 -20.63 8.40
C LYS A 105 4.04 -21.28 7.17
N LEU A 106 3.48 -22.38 6.68
CA LEU A 106 3.96 -23.04 5.46
C LEU A 106 3.81 -22.14 4.23
N ALA A 107 2.68 -21.44 4.07
CA ALA A 107 2.49 -20.48 2.98
C ALA A 107 3.57 -19.38 3.01
N TRP A 108 3.85 -18.82 4.19
CA TRP A 108 4.91 -17.82 4.37
C TRP A 108 6.31 -18.37 4.08
N PHE A 109 6.60 -19.61 4.46
CA PHE A 109 7.87 -20.27 4.14
C PHE A 109 8.03 -20.51 2.63
N ILE A 110 6.97 -20.94 1.95
CA ILE A 110 7.00 -21.11 0.50
C ILE A 110 7.22 -19.76 -0.19
N GLU A 111 6.52 -18.72 0.27
CA GLU A 111 6.65 -17.37 -0.25
C GLU A 111 8.06 -16.81 -0.06
N SER A 112 8.65 -16.97 1.14
CA SER A 112 10.01 -16.51 1.41
C SER A 112 11.05 -17.25 0.55
N VAL A 113 10.93 -18.57 0.41
CA VAL A 113 11.83 -19.34 -0.46
C VAL A 113 11.70 -18.89 -1.93
N LYS A 114 10.48 -18.59 -2.38
CA LYS A 114 10.24 -18.18 -3.77
C LYS A 114 10.77 -16.78 -4.06
N ASN A 115 10.50 -15.83 -3.17
CA ASN A 115 10.62 -14.40 -3.45
C ASN A 115 11.68 -13.66 -2.62
N GLU A 116 12.20 -14.21 -1.53
CA GLU A 116 13.19 -13.52 -0.70
C GLU A 116 14.60 -14.01 -0.96
N ARG A 117 15.57 -13.09 -0.96
CA ARG A 117 17.00 -13.39 -1.11
C ARG A 117 17.81 -12.62 -0.08
N SER A 118 18.90 -13.26 0.37
CA SER A 118 19.92 -12.64 1.23
C SER A 118 21.20 -12.42 0.44
N VAL A 119 21.77 -11.22 0.53
CA VAL A 119 23.04 -10.82 -0.10
C VAL A 119 23.95 -10.21 0.95
N LYS A 120 25.21 -10.63 1.01
CA LYS A 120 26.18 -10.04 1.95
C LYS A 120 26.54 -8.62 1.51
N LEU A 121 26.51 -7.66 2.43
CA LEU A 121 27.02 -6.31 2.20
C LEU A 121 28.55 -6.32 2.41
N GLU A 122 29.32 -6.29 1.33
CA GLU A 122 30.78 -6.23 1.36
C GLU A 122 31.29 -4.79 1.32
N ARG A 123 30.58 -3.92 0.59
CA ARG A 123 30.88 -2.51 0.40
C ARG A 123 30.04 -1.64 1.33
N ASP A 124 30.27 -1.80 2.64
CA ASP A 124 29.48 -1.18 3.70
C ASP A 124 29.88 0.25 4.05
N ASN A 125 30.78 0.89 3.30
CA ASN A 125 31.27 2.23 3.60
C ASN A 125 30.94 3.24 2.50
N ILE A 126 30.07 4.20 2.80
CA ILE A 126 29.58 5.19 1.84
C ILE A 126 30.67 6.16 1.35
N TYR A 127 31.71 6.41 2.15
CA TYR A 127 32.81 7.29 1.74
C TYR A 127 33.72 6.66 0.68
N LYS A 128 33.78 5.32 0.65
CA LYS A 128 34.65 4.57 -0.27
C LYS A 128 33.91 4.13 -1.52
N TYR A 129 32.67 3.66 -1.37
CA TYR A 129 31.94 2.97 -2.43
C TYR A 129 30.65 3.69 -2.85
N GLY A 130 30.29 4.78 -2.17
CA GLY A 130 29.00 5.46 -2.36
C GLY A 130 27.83 4.51 -2.15
N VAL A 131 26.70 4.82 -2.80
CA VAL A 131 25.56 3.88 -2.87
C VAL A 131 25.74 2.83 -3.97
N GLU A 132 26.64 3.05 -4.93
CA GLU A 132 26.90 2.11 -6.03
C GLU A 132 27.35 0.74 -5.49
N GLY A 133 28.18 0.74 -4.45
CA GLY A 133 28.65 -0.48 -3.82
C GLY A 133 27.53 -1.43 -3.36
N ILE A 134 26.39 -0.88 -2.92
CA ILE A 134 25.20 -1.66 -2.55
C ILE A 134 24.64 -2.39 -3.77
N PHE A 135 24.45 -1.66 -4.87
CA PHE A 135 23.93 -2.23 -6.12
C PHE A 135 24.90 -3.23 -6.74
N GLU A 136 26.21 -2.99 -6.65
CA GLU A 136 27.22 -3.94 -7.10
C GLU A 136 27.19 -5.25 -6.33
N ASP A 137 27.07 -5.19 -5.00
CA ASP A 137 26.99 -6.40 -4.15
C ASP A 137 25.73 -7.22 -4.46
N ILE A 138 24.59 -6.57 -4.69
CA ILE A 138 23.35 -7.24 -5.14
C ILE A 138 23.54 -7.84 -6.53
N ASN A 139 24.09 -7.08 -7.47
CA ASN A 139 24.24 -7.46 -8.87
C ASN A 139 25.19 -8.65 -9.08
N LYS A 140 26.15 -8.88 -8.16
CA LYS A 140 27.00 -10.09 -8.16
C LYS A 140 26.18 -11.38 -8.04
N LYS A 141 25.07 -11.36 -7.30
CA LYS A 141 24.24 -12.55 -7.04
C LYS A 141 22.94 -12.56 -7.85
N TYR A 142 22.36 -11.39 -8.12
CA TYR A 142 21.11 -11.23 -8.86
C TYR A 142 21.24 -10.09 -9.85
N THR A 143 21.25 -10.41 -11.14
CA THR A 143 21.40 -9.40 -12.19
C THR A 143 20.24 -8.43 -12.19
N LEU A 144 20.50 -7.19 -11.76
CA LEU A 144 19.53 -6.12 -11.76
C LEU A 144 19.36 -5.54 -13.19
N PRO A 145 18.16 -5.05 -13.55
CA PRO A 145 17.92 -4.30 -14.76
C PRO A 145 18.90 -3.14 -14.95
N LYS A 146 19.33 -2.90 -16.20
CA LYS A 146 20.22 -1.78 -16.54
C LYS A 146 19.59 -0.41 -16.23
N LYS A 147 18.26 -0.32 -16.32
CA LYS A 147 17.48 0.89 -16.05
C LYS A 147 16.49 0.58 -14.94
N LEU A 148 16.68 1.21 -13.79
CA LEU A 148 15.88 1.05 -12.58
C LEU A 148 15.19 2.36 -12.21
N TYR A 149 13.99 2.20 -11.68
CA TYR A 149 13.12 3.25 -11.17
C TYR A 149 12.74 2.93 -9.73
N MET A 150 12.60 3.96 -8.90
CA MET A 150 12.09 3.82 -7.54
C MET A 150 10.57 3.92 -7.54
N SER A 151 9.91 3.10 -6.74
CA SER A 151 8.48 3.27 -6.47
C SER A 151 8.23 4.50 -5.61
N ASP A 152 9.10 4.77 -4.63
CA ASP A 152 8.95 5.89 -3.71
C ASP A 152 10.27 6.66 -3.56
N ASP A 153 11.12 6.24 -2.63
CA ASP A 153 12.41 6.87 -2.37
C ASP A 153 13.51 5.85 -2.04
N PHE A 154 14.71 6.39 -1.83
CA PHE A 154 15.85 5.69 -1.28
C PHE A 154 16.28 6.41 -0.01
N THR A 155 16.30 5.69 1.11
CA THR A 155 16.83 6.16 2.39
C THR A 155 18.03 5.32 2.80
N LEU A 156 19.01 5.96 3.44
CA LEU A 156 20.19 5.31 3.98
C LEU A 156 20.66 6.06 5.23
N GLU A 157 21.02 5.33 6.27
CA GLU A 157 21.69 5.87 7.44
C GLU A 157 23.10 5.29 7.58
N PHE A 158 24.02 6.12 8.07
CA PHE A 158 25.42 5.76 8.24
C PHE A 158 26.04 6.45 9.44
N LYS A 159 27.13 5.88 9.95
CA LYS A 159 27.93 6.43 11.06
C LYS A 159 28.89 7.51 10.59
N SER A 160 29.47 8.25 11.53
CA SER A 160 30.52 9.24 11.27
C SER A 160 31.75 8.71 10.54
N ASP A 161 32.07 7.42 10.68
CA ASP A 161 33.14 6.74 9.93
C ASP A 161 32.75 6.29 8.50
N GLY A 162 31.50 6.54 8.10
CA GLY A 162 30.95 6.17 6.79
C GLY A 162 30.32 4.78 6.74
N THR A 163 30.35 4.01 7.83
CA THR A 163 29.75 2.67 7.89
C THR A 163 28.24 2.77 7.77
N ILE A 164 27.68 2.13 6.75
CA ILE A 164 26.25 2.03 6.49
C ILE A 164 25.61 1.18 7.59
N THR A 165 24.56 1.73 8.23
CA THR A 165 23.82 1.04 9.30
C THR A 165 22.47 0.54 8.84
N SER A 166 21.85 1.24 7.89
CA SER A 166 20.56 0.86 7.32
C SER A 166 20.37 1.50 5.94
N PHE A 167 19.56 0.87 5.11
CA PHE A 167 18.97 1.49 3.93
C PHE A 167 17.68 0.76 3.54
N ASP A 168 16.81 1.46 2.84
CA ASP A 168 15.56 0.91 2.31
C ASP A 168 15.21 1.58 0.98
N THR A 169 14.75 0.78 0.02
CA THR A 169 14.19 1.27 -1.24
C THR A 169 13.35 0.18 -1.91
N PHE A 170 12.35 0.59 -2.68
CA PHE A 170 11.57 -0.30 -3.54
C PHE A 170 11.76 0.07 -5.00
N LEU A 171 12.33 -0.84 -5.79
CA LEU A 171 12.76 -0.60 -7.17
C LEU A 171 12.01 -1.46 -8.16
N TYR A 172 11.95 -1.02 -9.41
CA TYR A 172 11.44 -1.79 -10.52
C TYR A 172 12.14 -1.46 -11.83
N GLY A 173 12.10 -2.40 -12.78
CA GLY A 173 12.69 -2.25 -14.11
C GLY A 173 12.39 -3.42 -15.02
N LYS A 174 12.80 -3.31 -16.29
CA LYS A 174 12.68 -4.40 -17.27
C LYS A 174 13.99 -5.16 -17.40
N ASN A 175 13.93 -6.48 -17.25
CA ASN A 175 15.08 -7.36 -17.46
C ASN A 175 15.48 -7.41 -18.96
N ALA A 176 16.53 -8.17 -19.29
CA ALA A 176 17.02 -8.28 -20.67
C ALA A 176 15.98 -8.85 -21.66
N ALA A 177 15.00 -9.62 -21.18
CA ALA A 177 13.90 -10.16 -21.97
C ALA A 177 12.68 -9.21 -22.03
N GLY A 178 12.78 -7.99 -21.46
CA GLY A 178 11.70 -7.02 -21.42
C GLY A 178 10.62 -7.29 -20.37
N LYS A 179 10.80 -8.32 -19.53
CA LYS A 179 9.87 -8.64 -18.44
C LYS A 179 10.09 -7.69 -17.26
N GLU A 180 9.00 -7.19 -16.71
CA GLU A 180 9.00 -6.36 -15.51
C GLU A 180 9.38 -7.17 -14.27
N GLU A 181 10.29 -6.62 -13.48
CA GLU A 181 10.75 -7.16 -12.22
C GLU A 181 10.82 -6.04 -11.17
N SER A 182 10.54 -6.39 -9.92
CA SER A 182 10.55 -5.48 -8.78
C SER A 182 11.37 -6.03 -7.63
N TYR A 183 11.96 -5.13 -6.85
CA TYR A 183 12.96 -5.43 -5.83
C TYR A 183 12.74 -4.56 -4.60
N LEU A 184 12.26 -5.14 -3.50
CA LEU A 184 12.29 -4.51 -2.18
C LEU A 184 13.66 -4.77 -1.56
N ILE A 185 14.48 -3.73 -1.47
CA ILE A 185 15.87 -3.82 -1.02
C ILE A 185 15.98 -3.12 0.31
N SER A 186 16.35 -3.87 1.35
CA SER A 186 16.51 -3.31 2.68
C SER A 186 17.67 -3.92 3.45
N TYR A 187 18.25 -3.13 4.34
CA TYR A 187 19.30 -3.55 5.24
C TYR A 187 19.14 -2.82 6.57
N ASN A 188 19.35 -3.55 7.66
CA ASN A 188 19.42 -2.97 8.99
C ASN A 188 20.38 -3.81 9.82
N LYS A 189 21.52 -3.22 10.21
CA LYS A 189 22.59 -3.88 10.95
C LYS A 189 22.14 -4.52 12.27
N ASN A 190 21.07 -3.99 12.89
CA ASN A 190 20.52 -4.51 14.14
C ASN A 190 19.61 -5.73 13.91
N LYS A 191 19.14 -5.96 12.68
CA LYS A 191 18.27 -7.07 12.31
C LYS A 191 19.02 -8.19 11.58
N SER A 192 19.95 -7.86 10.69
CA SER A 192 20.69 -8.81 9.86
C SER A 192 22.07 -8.27 9.48
N LYS A 193 23.00 -9.19 9.19
CA LYS A 193 24.31 -8.86 8.57
C LYS A 193 24.25 -8.74 7.04
N ASP A 194 23.16 -9.23 6.46
CA ASP A 194 22.94 -9.30 5.02
C ASP A 194 21.84 -8.34 4.59
N ILE A 195 21.94 -7.89 3.34
CA ILE A 195 20.91 -7.19 2.59
C ILE A 195 19.77 -8.16 2.28
N PHE A 196 18.55 -7.75 2.62
CA PHE A 196 17.33 -8.39 2.20
C PHE A 196 16.94 -7.88 0.80
N VAL A 197 16.61 -8.80 -0.10
CA VAL A 197 16.10 -8.51 -1.44
C VAL A 197 14.82 -9.32 -1.66
N GLY A 198 13.68 -8.67 -1.54
CA GLY A 198 12.37 -9.22 -1.90
C GLY A 198 12.08 -9.03 -3.38
N LEU A 199 11.72 -10.09 -4.08
CA LEU A 199 11.50 -10.14 -5.52
C LEU A 199 10.00 -10.17 -5.85
N ASN A 200 9.63 -9.62 -7.01
CA ASN A 200 8.28 -9.73 -7.57
C ASN A 200 7.17 -9.17 -6.67
N GLY A 201 7.49 -8.14 -5.87
CA GLY A 201 6.48 -7.37 -5.15
C GLY A 201 5.54 -6.62 -6.12
N TYR A 202 4.30 -6.41 -5.71
CA TYR A 202 3.37 -5.59 -6.48
C TYR A 202 3.85 -4.14 -6.53
N VAL A 203 4.01 -3.60 -7.73
CA VAL A 203 4.43 -2.21 -7.96
C VAL A 203 3.60 -1.62 -9.09
N ASN A 204 3.18 -0.36 -8.95
CA ASN A 204 2.55 0.36 -10.04
C ASN A 204 3.66 0.95 -10.93
N ALA A 205 4.15 0.15 -11.88
CA ALA A 205 5.26 0.54 -12.74
C ALA A 205 4.81 1.56 -13.80
N ASP A 206 4.87 2.85 -13.45
CA ASP A 206 4.58 3.97 -14.35
C ASP A 206 5.79 4.38 -15.21
N TYR A 207 6.98 3.81 -14.91
CA TYR A 207 8.26 4.12 -15.57
C TYR A 207 8.56 5.62 -15.60
N ASN A 208 8.16 6.33 -14.54
CA ASN A 208 8.37 7.76 -14.41
C ASN A 208 9.87 8.09 -14.39
N GLU A 209 10.35 8.83 -15.39
CA GLU A 209 11.76 9.23 -15.47
C GLU A 209 12.20 10.06 -14.24
N ASP A 210 11.29 10.72 -13.53
CA ASP A 210 11.62 11.41 -12.29
C ASP A 210 12.04 10.44 -11.18
N LYS A 211 11.76 9.14 -11.28
CA LYS A 211 12.13 8.14 -10.30
C LYS A 211 13.38 7.33 -10.65
N LEU A 212 14.17 7.74 -11.64
CA LEU A 212 15.39 7.01 -12.01
C LEU A 212 16.37 6.84 -10.85
N VAL A 213 16.99 5.65 -10.75
CA VAL A 213 18.07 5.36 -9.78
C VAL A 213 19.44 5.83 -10.26
N LYS A 214 19.66 5.87 -11.58
CA LYS A 214 20.97 6.25 -12.16
C LYS A 214 21.48 7.62 -11.70
N PRO A 215 20.64 8.67 -11.59
CA PRO A 215 21.09 9.95 -11.06
C PRO A 215 21.51 9.88 -9.58
N LEU A 216 20.84 9.10 -8.73
CA LEU A 216 21.28 8.87 -7.35
C LEU A 216 22.73 8.38 -7.29
N ILE A 217 23.05 7.32 -8.04
CA ILE A 217 24.41 6.74 -8.07
C ILE A 217 25.45 7.78 -8.49
N LYS A 218 25.19 8.48 -9.59
CA LYS A 218 26.11 9.49 -10.14
C LYS A 218 26.28 10.69 -9.21
N THR A 219 25.20 11.16 -8.59
CA THR A 219 25.25 12.29 -7.66
C THR A 219 26.05 11.90 -6.43
N VAL A 220 25.82 10.73 -5.82
CA VAL A 220 26.57 10.29 -4.63
C VAL A 220 28.06 10.08 -4.92
N GLN A 221 28.44 9.61 -6.11
CA GLN A 221 29.85 9.51 -6.53
C GLN A 221 30.55 10.89 -6.56
N ALA A 222 29.82 11.96 -6.91
CA ALA A 222 30.38 13.30 -6.96
C ALA A 222 30.40 14.00 -5.59
N ILE A 223 29.50 13.64 -4.67
CA ILE A 223 29.39 14.32 -3.37
C ILE A 223 30.62 14.00 -2.50
N PRO A 224 31.28 15.02 -1.92
CA PRO A 224 32.27 14.81 -0.87
C PRO A 224 31.57 14.51 0.47
N VAL A 225 30.98 13.32 0.62
CA VAL A 225 30.10 12.96 1.76
C VAL A 225 30.80 13.18 3.10
N LYS A 226 32.04 12.69 3.24
CA LYS A 226 32.85 12.84 4.46
C LYS A 226 33.05 14.31 4.87
N GLN A 227 33.34 15.19 3.91
CA GLN A 227 33.54 16.62 4.15
C GLN A 227 32.22 17.36 4.44
N THR A 228 31.11 16.83 3.92
CA THR A 228 29.78 17.39 4.19
C THR A 228 29.42 17.20 5.66
N VAL A 229 29.50 15.95 6.13
CA VAL A 229 29.03 15.58 7.45
C VAL A 229 29.97 16.02 8.57
N SER A 230 31.27 16.18 8.28
CA SER A 230 32.26 16.66 9.26
C SER A 230 31.95 18.07 9.80
N LYS A 231 31.09 18.83 9.12
CA LYS A 231 30.65 20.16 9.57
C LYS A 231 29.67 20.12 10.74
N TRP A 232 29.00 18.98 10.94
CA TRP A 232 27.92 18.86 11.93
C TRP A 232 28.36 18.19 13.24
N ASN A 233 29.48 17.46 13.25
CA ASN A 233 30.03 16.79 14.43
C ASN A 233 29.01 15.90 15.19
N GLU A 234 28.34 15.02 14.45
CA GLU A 234 27.37 14.06 14.99
C GLU A 234 27.84 12.62 14.73
N ASP A 235 27.27 11.66 15.46
CA ASP A 235 27.67 10.25 15.33
C ASP A 235 26.91 9.51 14.23
N LYS A 236 25.79 10.07 13.77
CA LYS A 236 24.88 9.44 12.81
C LYS A 236 24.38 10.45 11.79
N TYR A 237 24.33 10.00 10.54
CA TYR A 237 23.92 10.78 9.40
C TYR A 237 22.94 10.00 8.51
N GLY A 238 22.15 10.72 7.74
CA GLY A 238 21.18 10.20 6.79
C GLY A 238 21.44 10.71 5.39
N LEU A 239 21.06 9.89 4.40
CA LEU A 239 20.98 10.24 2.99
C LEU A 239 19.59 9.86 2.49
N VAL A 240 18.92 10.79 1.82
CA VAL A 240 17.62 10.53 1.19
C VAL A 240 17.59 11.04 -0.24
N TYR A 241 16.89 10.29 -1.10
CA TYR A 241 16.71 10.59 -2.50
C TYR A 241 15.30 10.22 -2.96
N TYR A 242 14.56 11.21 -3.45
CA TYR A 242 13.16 11.05 -3.89
C TYR A 242 13.00 10.95 -5.41
N GLY A 243 14.10 11.02 -6.16
CA GLY A 243 14.07 11.23 -7.60
C GLY A 243 14.28 12.71 -7.98
N LYS A 244 13.73 13.12 -9.11
CA LYS A 244 13.74 14.50 -9.59
C LYS A 244 12.76 15.31 -8.74
N ARG A 245 13.22 16.46 -8.25
CA ARG A 245 12.44 17.39 -7.45
C ARG A 245 12.44 18.77 -8.08
N ASN A 246 11.35 19.49 -7.88
CA ASN A 246 11.26 20.92 -8.13
C ASN A 246 11.29 21.64 -6.78
N TRP A 247 12.33 22.46 -6.57
CA TRP A 247 12.52 23.28 -5.37
C TRP A 247 12.05 24.73 -5.58
N GLY A 248 11.46 25.05 -6.73
CA GLY A 248 11.05 26.40 -7.11
C GLY A 248 12.24 27.35 -7.02
N TYR A 249 12.06 28.46 -6.34
CA TYR A 249 13.13 29.44 -6.10
C TYR A 249 13.84 29.24 -4.75
N ASN A 250 13.51 28.18 -4.00
CA ASN A 250 14.11 27.91 -2.69
C ASN A 250 15.56 27.41 -2.84
N ARG A 251 16.51 28.22 -2.37
CA ARG A 251 17.95 27.91 -2.39
C ARG A 251 18.46 27.30 -1.09
N GLU A 252 17.61 27.18 -0.08
CA GLU A 252 18.01 26.73 1.24
C GLU A 252 18.62 25.33 1.17
N GLY A 253 19.88 25.20 1.62
CA GLY A 253 20.62 23.94 1.61
C GLY A 253 20.98 23.38 0.22
N ILE A 254 20.58 24.03 -0.89
CA ILE A 254 20.89 23.56 -2.24
C ILE A 254 22.37 23.77 -2.55
N ILE A 255 23.01 22.74 -3.10
CA ILE A 255 24.42 22.75 -3.48
C ILE A 255 24.55 22.19 -4.89
N ASN A 256 24.86 23.04 -5.86
CA ASN A 256 25.17 22.60 -7.21
C ASN A 256 26.59 22.02 -7.26
N ILE A 257 26.72 20.85 -7.86
CA ILE A 257 27.99 20.14 -7.98
C ILE A 257 28.13 19.58 -9.38
N ASN A 258 29.33 19.61 -9.96
CA ASN A 258 29.59 18.98 -11.24
C ASN A 258 30.09 17.52 -11.07
N LYS A 259 30.29 16.82 -12.18
CA LYS A 259 30.76 15.41 -12.17
C LYS A 259 32.15 15.22 -11.56
N ASP A 260 32.96 16.28 -11.52
CA ASP A 260 34.31 16.27 -10.94
C ASP A 260 34.29 16.58 -9.42
N GLY A 261 33.10 16.75 -8.82
CA GLY A 261 32.94 17.08 -7.41
C GLY A 261 33.19 18.56 -7.08
N LYS A 262 33.33 19.42 -8.10
CA LYS A 262 33.53 20.86 -7.90
C LYS A 262 32.19 21.54 -7.64
N LEU A 263 32.15 22.34 -6.57
CA LEU A 263 30.98 23.13 -6.21
C LEU A 263 30.83 24.30 -7.18
N GLU A 264 29.62 24.48 -7.70
CA GLU A 264 29.28 25.59 -8.58
C GLU A 264 28.41 26.61 -7.84
N LYS A 265 28.59 27.89 -8.17
CA LYS A 265 27.79 28.96 -7.57
C LYS A 265 26.34 28.82 -8.06
N LEU A 266 25.40 28.92 -7.14
CA LEU A 266 24.00 29.19 -7.49
C LEU A 266 23.94 30.63 -8.02
N GLU A 267 23.87 30.79 -9.33
CA GLU A 267 23.54 32.09 -9.94
C GLU A 267 22.19 32.59 -9.39
N GLU A 268 21.95 33.91 -9.49
CA GLU A 268 20.63 34.46 -9.18
C GLU A 268 19.57 33.71 -10.00
N ALA A 269 18.69 32.98 -9.31
CA ALA A 269 17.67 32.10 -9.86
C ALA A 269 16.70 32.90 -10.74
N LYS A 270 17.05 33.01 -12.01
CA LYS A 270 16.16 33.45 -13.10
C LYS A 270 15.18 32.34 -13.51
N SER A 271 15.34 31.14 -12.95
CA SER A 271 14.54 29.95 -13.22
C SER A 271 14.42 29.08 -11.98
N GLU A 272 13.39 28.23 -11.95
CA GLU A 272 13.20 27.24 -10.88
C GLU A 272 14.34 26.23 -10.81
N ILE A 273 14.63 25.77 -9.59
CA ILE A 273 15.66 24.78 -9.28
C ILE A 273 15.03 23.40 -9.39
N ILE A 274 15.26 22.76 -10.53
CA ILE A 274 14.77 21.41 -10.82
C ILE A 274 15.97 20.47 -10.98
N GLY A 275 15.89 19.28 -10.38
CA GLY A 275 16.98 18.32 -10.50
C GLY A 275 16.81 17.05 -9.67
N TYR A 276 17.63 16.05 -9.98
CA TYR A 276 17.76 14.85 -9.15
C TYR A 276 18.62 15.16 -7.93
N THR A 277 17.97 15.59 -6.86
CA THR A 277 18.67 16.06 -5.66
C THR A 277 18.85 14.95 -4.62
N VAL A 278 20.07 14.77 -4.14
CA VAL A 278 20.40 13.88 -3.01
C VAL A 278 20.59 14.74 -1.77
N SER A 279 19.86 14.43 -0.70
CA SER A 279 19.93 15.20 0.56
C SER A 279 20.69 14.41 1.61
N ILE A 280 21.69 15.04 2.24
CA ILE A 280 22.38 14.54 3.42
C ILE A 280 21.89 15.33 4.63
N PHE A 281 21.61 14.65 5.74
CA PHE A 281 21.01 15.25 6.92
C PHE A 281 21.45 14.54 8.21
N ILE A 282 21.02 15.06 9.36
CA ILE A 282 21.19 14.44 10.67
C ILE A 282 19.82 13.89 11.09
N PRO A 283 19.67 12.57 11.25
CA PRO A 283 18.39 11.98 11.65
C PRO A 283 17.87 12.57 12.96
N GLY A 284 16.63 13.07 12.94
CA GLY A 284 15.96 13.64 14.11
C GLY A 284 16.28 15.11 14.40
N LYS A 285 17.13 15.76 13.61
CA LYS A 285 17.45 17.20 13.72
C LYS A 285 17.09 18.00 12.48
N GLU A 286 16.17 17.52 11.64
CA GLU A 286 15.82 18.12 10.35
C GLU A 286 15.15 19.50 10.49
N LYS A 287 14.60 19.82 11.67
CA LYS A 287 14.05 21.15 12.01
C LYS A 287 15.11 22.12 12.54
N GLU A 288 16.25 21.61 12.97
CA GLU A 288 17.33 22.40 13.60
C GLU A 288 18.49 22.64 12.63
N VAL A 289 18.76 21.65 11.75
CA VAL A 289 19.86 21.68 10.80
C VAL A 289 19.30 21.50 9.40
N VAL A 290 19.54 22.50 8.55
CA VAL A 290 19.19 22.46 7.13
C VAL A 290 19.98 21.33 6.45
N PRO A 291 19.30 20.38 5.78
CA PRO A 291 19.96 19.34 4.99
C PRO A 291 20.83 19.90 3.85
N ALA A 292 21.97 19.27 3.60
CA ALA A 292 22.80 19.53 2.43
C ALA A 292 22.20 18.82 1.21
N ARG A 293 21.63 19.57 0.28
CA ARG A 293 20.85 19.09 -0.88
C ARG A 293 21.66 19.24 -2.15
N TYR A 294 22.39 18.20 -2.53
CA TYR A 294 23.25 18.20 -3.69
C TYR A 294 22.48 17.96 -4.99
N ASN A 295 22.71 18.82 -5.96
CA ASN A 295 22.15 18.74 -7.31
C ASN A 295 23.28 18.59 -8.33
N LEU A 296 23.34 17.43 -9.00
CA LEU A 296 24.42 17.14 -9.97
C LEU A 296 24.15 17.83 -11.31
N LEU A 297 25.04 18.74 -11.69
CA LEU A 297 25.08 19.41 -12.98
C LEU A 297 25.83 18.56 -14.01
N GLY A 298 25.30 18.52 -15.24
CA GLY A 298 26.00 17.94 -16.39
C GLY A 298 25.19 17.05 -17.32
N ASP A 299 23.94 16.74 -17.01
CA ASP A 299 22.97 16.21 -17.98
C ASP A 299 21.84 17.25 -18.13
N PRO A 300 21.71 17.93 -19.29
CA PRO A 300 20.70 18.97 -19.48
C PRO A 300 19.26 18.49 -19.27
N ASN A 301 18.98 17.19 -19.41
CA ASN A 301 17.64 16.63 -19.20
C ASN A 301 17.29 16.47 -17.72
N TRP A 302 18.28 16.53 -16.83
CA TRP A 302 18.06 16.42 -15.38
C TRP A 302 17.57 17.72 -14.78
N SER A 303 18.00 18.85 -15.36
CA SER A 303 17.64 20.20 -14.91
C SER A 303 16.38 20.75 -15.59
N LYS A 304 15.72 19.97 -16.45
CA LYS A 304 14.45 20.31 -17.08
C LYS A 304 13.30 19.65 -16.35
N GLU A 305 12.18 20.36 -16.28
CA GLU A 305 10.92 19.75 -15.88
C GLU A 305 10.62 18.58 -16.81
N SER A 306 10.20 17.46 -16.22
CA SER A 306 9.91 16.28 -17.00
C SER A 306 8.63 16.49 -17.79
N SER A 307 8.70 16.26 -19.12
CA SER A 307 7.51 16.15 -19.96
C SER A 307 6.65 14.92 -19.61
N SER A 308 7.10 14.09 -18.66
CA SER A 308 6.42 12.90 -18.15
C SER A 308 5.47 13.16 -16.98
N LYS A 309 5.25 14.42 -16.57
CA LYS A 309 4.05 14.78 -15.77
C LYS A 309 2.76 14.77 -16.59
N LYS A 310 2.59 13.84 -17.53
CA LYS A 310 1.28 13.19 -17.61
C LYS A 310 1.23 12.20 -16.46
N LYS A 311 1.00 12.72 -15.24
CA LYS A 311 0.27 11.92 -14.24
C LYS A 311 -0.84 11.26 -15.05
N LYS A 312 -0.95 9.92 -15.01
CA LYS A 312 -2.28 9.34 -15.07
C LYS A 312 -3.01 9.99 -13.90
N LYS A 313 -3.61 11.16 -14.16
CA LYS A 313 -4.52 11.81 -13.23
C LYS A 313 -5.66 10.82 -13.20
N ASP A 314 -5.77 10.15 -12.07
CA ASP A 314 -7.04 9.61 -11.69
C ASP A 314 -7.99 10.82 -11.72
N LEU A 315 -8.76 10.91 -12.81
CA LEU A 315 -9.92 11.78 -12.96
C LEU A 315 -11.01 11.21 -12.04
N THR A 316 -10.69 11.03 -10.77
CA THR A 316 -11.56 10.42 -9.78
C THR A 316 -12.37 11.53 -9.14
N ASN A 317 -13.68 11.42 -9.30
CA ASN A 317 -14.63 12.26 -8.63
C ASN A 317 -14.67 11.86 -7.15
N ASN A 318 -14.68 12.85 -6.28
CA ASN A 318 -14.83 12.70 -4.84
C ASN A 318 -15.66 13.89 -4.30
N ASN A 319 -15.73 14.07 -2.98
CA ASN A 319 -16.55 15.12 -2.38
C ASN A 319 -16.06 16.55 -2.66
N GLU A 320 -14.82 16.72 -3.09
CA GLU A 320 -14.15 18.01 -3.31
C GLU A 320 -13.73 18.19 -4.78
N GLN A 321 -13.79 17.17 -5.61
CA GLN A 321 -13.35 17.22 -7.01
C GLN A 321 -14.33 16.50 -7.93
N PHE A 322 -14.68 17.12 -9.05
CA PHE A 322 -15.55 16.56 -10.06
C PHE A 322 -15.05 16.86 -11.48
N TYR A 323 -14.90 15.82 -12.29
CA TYR A 323 -14.67 15.92 -13.72
C TYR A 323 -15.98 15.73 -14.46
N PHE A 324 -16.40 16.80 -15.15
CA PHE A 324 -17.53 16.78 -16.07
C PHE A 324 -17.15 16.06 -17.38
N SER A 325 -15.90 16.22 -17.82
CA SER A 325 -15.32 15.52 -18.96
C SER A 325 -13.85 15.16 -18.68
N LYS A 326 -13.16 14.56 -19.66
CA LYS A 326 -11.72 14.30 -19.55
C LYS A 326 -10.88 15.58 -19.46
N GLU A 327 -11.42 16.70 -19.91
CA GLU A 327 -10.74 18.00 -20.01
C GLU A 327 -11.27 18.99 -18.97
N VAL A 328 -12.58 18.98 -18.72
CA VAL A 328 -13.23 19.94 -17.83
C VAL A 328 -13.45 19.33 -16.46
N GLY A 329 -12.88 19.97 -15.45
CA GLY A 329 -13.01 19.57 -14.05
C GLY A 329 -13.12 20.75 -13.10
N TYR A 330 -13.60 20.46 -11.91
CA TYR A 330 -13.88 21.39 -10.83
C TYR A 330 -13.29 20.84 -9.53
N LYS A 331 -12.74 21.71 -8.71
CA LYS A 331 -12.08 21.33 -7.45
C LYS A 331 -12.28 22.40 -6.39
N LEU A 332 -12.72 21.99 -5.21
CA LEU A 332 -12.80 22.83 -4.03
C LEU A 332 -11.42 22.85 -3.35
N ASP A 333 -10.82 24.03 -3.23
CA ASP A 333 -9.53 24.24 -2.58
C ASP A 333 -9.77 24.87 -1.21
N VAL A 334 -9.18 24.30 -0.14
CA VAL A 334 -9.31 24.86 1.22
C VAL A 334 -8.56 26.19 1.31
N THR A 335 -9.27 27.26 1.67
CA THR A 335 -8.71 28.61 1.82
C THR A 335 -8.37 28.96 3.27
N ASP A 336 -9.18 28.49 4.22
CA ASP A 336 -8.94 28.63 5.66
C ASP A 336 -9.62 27.49 6.45
N LYS A 337 -9.08 27.15 7.61
CA LYS A 337 -9.61 26.10 8.48
C LYS A 337 -9.32 26.38 9.96
N ALA A 338 -10.36 26.60 10.75
CA ALA A 338 -10.27 26.82 12.19
C ALA A 338 -11.49 26.27 12.94
N LEU A 339 -11.27 25.71 14.15
CA LEU A 339 -12.34 25.26 15.07
C LEU A 339 -13.46 24.42 14.42
N GLY A 340 -13.11 23.50 13.53
CA GLY A 340 -14.07 22.62 12.83
C GLY A 340 -14.80 23.26 11.65
N SER A 341 -14.54 24.54 11.37
CA SER A 341 -15.02 25.27 10.18
C SER A 341 -13.95 25.25 9.10
N THR A 342 -14.35 24.98 7.86
CA THR A 342 -13.46 25.05 6.69
C THR A 342 -14.10 25.96 5.64
N PHE A 343 -13.30 26.84 5.04
CA PHE A 343 -13.67 27.69 3.92
C PHE A 343 -13.00 27.15 2.65
N TYR A 344 -13.65 27.36 1.51
CA TYR A 344 -13.19 26.85 0.23
C TYR A 344 -13.23 27.95 -0.83
N SER A 345 -12.37 27.84 -1.83
CA SER A 345 -12.58 28.42 -3.16
C SER A 345 -12.89 27.31 -4.16
N LEU A 346 -13.48 27.65 -5.30
CA LEU A 346 -13.74 26.74 -6.41
C LEU A 346 -12.79 27.05 -7.57
N SER A 347 -12.00 26.05 -7.94
CA SER A 347 -11.14 26.08 -9.12
C SER A 347 -11.75 25.28 -10.26
N LYS A 348 -11.48 25.72 -11.50
CA LYS A 348 -11.83 25.02 -12.74
C LYS A 348 -10.60 24.71 -13.57
N THR A 349 -10.63 23.56 -14.24
CA THR A 349 -9.67 23.19 -15.27
C THR A 349 -10.41 22.96 -16.60
N ILE A 350 -9.71 23.22 -17.70
CA ILE A 350 -10.16 22.96 -19.08
C ILE A 350 -9.16 22.12 -19.88
N ASP A 351 -8.10 21.64 -19.24
CA ASP A 351 -7.00 20.88 -19.85
C ASP A 351 -6.78 19.53 -19.13
N GLY A 352 -7.82 19.01 -18.50
CA GLY A 352 -7.79 17.74 -17.78
C GLY A 352 -7.00 17.85 -16.48
N GLY A 353 -7.03 19.00 -15.82
CA GLY A 353 -6.40 19.30 -14.54
C GLY A 353 -4.92 19.66 -14.64
N GLU A 354 -4.40 20.03 -15.83
CA GLU A 354 -2.99 20.46 -16.01
C GLU A 354 -2.81 21.84 -15.39
N THR A 355 -3.77 22.73 -15.63
CA THR A 355 -3.90 24.01 -14.95
C THR A 355 -5.26 24.12 -14.26
N TRP A 356 -5.26 24.80 -13.12
CA TRP A 356 -6.46 25.10 -12.33
C TRP A 356 -6.51 26.61 -12.11
N GLY A 357 -7.58 27.26 -12.54
CA GLY A 357 -7.86 28.65 -12.25
C GLY A 357 -8.98 28.78 -11.24
N VAL A 358 -8.82 29.61 -10.21
CA VAL A 358 -9.90 29.93 -9.27
C VAL A 358 -10.98 30.70 -10.03
N ILE A 359 -12.22 30.19 -9.99
CA ILE A 359 -13.39 30.79 -10.65
C ILE A 359 -14.39 31.38 -9.66
N ASN A 360 -14.30 31.01 -8.38
CA ASN A 360 -15.09 31.58 -7.29
C ASN A 360 -14.32 31.45 -5.97
N GLU A 361 -14.10 32.56 -5.27
CA GLU A 361 -13.35 32.60 -4.00
C GLU A 361 -14.17 32.12 -2.79
N ASP A 362 -15.50 32.11 -2.90
CA ASP A 362 -16.44 31.71 -1.84
C ASP A 362 -17.68 31.02 -2.44
N PRO A 363 -17.57 29.75 -2.84
CA PRO A 363 -18.64 29.02 -3.50
C PRO A 363 -19.76 28.59 -2.54
N PHE A 364 -19.58 28.80 -1.23
CA PHE A 364 -20.56 28.46 -0.20
C PHE A 364 -21.22 29.69 0.46
N ASN A 365 -20.96 30.90 -0.04
CA ASN A 365 -21.51 32.16 0.47
C ASN A 365 -21.35 32.31 1.99
N GLU A 366 -20.11 32.32 2.47
CA GLU A 366 -19.69 32.44 3.87
C GLU A 366 -20.09 31.26 4.78
N ALA A 367 -20.78 30.25 4.24
CA ALA A 367 -21.16 29.09 5.03
C ALA A 367 -19.93 28.25 5.40
N VAL A 368 -19.79 27.98 6.70
CA VAL A 368 -18.73 27.16 7.25
C VAL A 368 -19.11 25.68 7.31
N GLY A 369 -18.16 24.81 6.99
CA GLY A 369 -18.38 23.37 7.09
C GLY A 369 -17.37 22.55 6.29
N SER A 370 -17.61 21.26 6.16
CA SER A 370 -16.81 20.39 5.29
C SER A 370 -17.51 20.21 3.94
N ALA A 371 -16.77 20.30 2.84
CA ALA A 371 -17.29 19.93 1.53
C ALA A 371 -17.70 18.45 1.54
N SER A 372 -18.92 18.16 1.10
CA SER A 372 -19.51 16.83 1.14
C SER A 372 -20.10 16.39 -0.19
N GLY A 373 -19.78 17.12 -1.27
CA GLY A 373 -20.15 16.75 -2.63
C GLY A 373 -20.01 17.90 -3.64
N ILE A 374 -19.63 17.55 -4.85
CA ILE A 374 -19.62 18.42 -6.04
C ILE A 374 -20.10 17.63 -7.26
N ILE A 375 -20.98 18.22 -8.06
CA ILE A 375 -21.44 17.63 -9.33
C ILE A 375 -21.80 18.73 -10.34
N PHE A 376 -21.46 18.53 -11.60
CA PHE A 376 -21.91 19.37 -12.71
C PHE A 376 -22.63 18.50 -13.75
N PHE A 377 -23.79 18.96 -14.20
CA PHE A 377 -24.60 18.29 -15.23
C PHE A 377 -24.31 18.82 -16.63
N ASN A 378 -23.82 20.06 -16.72
CA ASN A 378 -23.31 20.69 -17.94
C ASN A 378 -22.36 21.85 -17.57
N GLU A 379 -21.89 22.60 -18.57
CA GLU A 379 -20.95 23.71 -18.36
C GLU A 379 -21.48 24.85 -17.48
N LYS A 380 -22.80 24.92 -17.28
CA LYS A 380 -23.48 25.97 -16.53
C LYS A 380 -24.08 25.47 -15.22
N LEU A 381 -24.78 24.34 -15.26
CA LEU A 381 -25.55 23.80 -14.15
C LEU A 381 -24.71 22.85 -13.29
N GLY A 382 -24.58 23.19 -12.01
CA GLY A 382 -23.88 22.36 -11.03
C GLY A 382 -24.42 22.55 -9.61
N PHE A 383 -24.02 21.63 -8.74
CA PHE A 383 -24.40 21.61 -7.35
C PHE A 383 -23.20 21.33 -6.44
N LEU A 384 -23.16 22.03 -5.32
CA LEU A 384 -22.23 21.79 -4.23
C LEU A 384 -22.99 21.44 -2.97
N ARG A 385 -22.40 20.56 -2.16
CA ARG A 385 -22.93 20.17 -0.87
C ARG A 385 -21.91 20.47 0.21
N ALA A 386 -22.36 21.06 1.30
CA ALA A 386 -21.57 21.26 2.51
C ALA A 386 -22.26 20.59 3.69
N ALA A 387 -21.48 19.97 4.58
CA ALA A 387 -21.93 19.49 5.87
C ALA A 387 -21.51 20.50 6.96
N ARG A 388 -22.42 20.87 7.87
CA ARG A 388 -22.04 21.66 9.04
C ARG A 388 -21.02 20.91 9.89
N PRO A 389 -20.23 21.61 10.73
CA PRO A 389 -19.20 20.97 11.57
C PRO A 389 -19.69 19.78 12.42
N SER A 390 -20.95 19.76 12.87
CA SER A 390 -21.53 18.64 13.61
C SER A 390 -21.85 17.41 12.75
N GLY A 391 -21.99 17.57 11.44
CA GLY A 391 -22.42 16.50 10.52
C GLY A 391 -23.93 16.24 10.50
N ASN A 392 -24.71 16.92 11.36
CA ASN A 392 -26.15 16.71 11.50
C ASN A 392 -26.95 17.40 10.37
N GLU A 393 -26.47 18.53 9.88
CA GLU A 393 -27.17 19.33 8.87
C GLU A 393 -26.30 19.57 7.64
N GLY A 394 -26.95 19.59 6.48
CA GLY A 394 -26.31 19.84 5.19
C GLY A 394 -26.91 21.04 4.47
N GLY A 395 -26.08 21.72 3.68
CA GLY A 395 -26.51 22.73 2.72
C GLY A 395 -26.26 22.25 1.31
N LEU A 396 -27.20 22.51 0.40
CA LEU A 396 -27.04 22.31 -1.03
C LEU A 396 -27.03 23.68 -1.72
N TYR A 397 -26.13 23.86 -2.68
CA TYR A 397 -25.91 25.11 -3.40
C TYR A 397 -25.95 24.81 -4.89
N ARG A 398 -26.62 25.67 -5.66
CA ARG A 398 -26.82 25.51 -7.10
C ARG A 398 -26.17 26.66 -7.85
N THR A 399 -25.53 26.37 -8.99
CA THR A 399 -25.01 27.36 -9.94
C THR A 399 -25.71 27.22 -11.28
N ASP A 400 -25.89 28.33 -11.98
CA ASP A 400 -26.43 28.43 -13.34
C ASP A 400 -25.42 29.05 -14.33
N ASP A 401 -24.22 29.39 -13.86
CA ASP A 401 -23.21 30.14 -14.60
C ASP A 401 -21.84 29.44 -14.61
N GLY A 402 -21.84 28.13 -14.33
CA GLY A 402 -20.66 27.29 -14.43
C GLY A 402 -19.74 27.40 -13.22
N GLY A 403 -20.27 27.80 -12.08
CA GLY A 403 -19.57 27.90 -10.80
C GLY A 403 -19.04 29.29 -10.47
N ILE A 404 -19.39 30.32 -11.25
CA ILE A 404 -19.00 31.71 -10.97
C ILE A 404 -19.79 32.23 -9.76
N THR A 405 -21.08 31.93 -9.70
CA THR A 405 -21.94 32.23 -8.54
C THR A 405 -22.73 31.02 -8.09
N PHE A 406 -23.00 30.95 -6.79
CA PHE A 406 -23.83 29.90 -6.19
C PHE A 406 -24.95 30.51 -5.36
N LYS A 407 -26.10 29.82 -5.37
CA LYS A 407 -27.24 30.14 -4.49
C LYS A 407 -27.54 28.94 -3.61
N LYS A 408 -27.69 29.19 -2.31
CA LYS A 408 -28.17 28.16 -1.38
C LYS A 408 -29.58 27.77 -1.76
N LEU A 409 -29.78 26.49 -1.97
CA LEU A 409 -31.05 25.93 -2.39
C LEU A 409 -31.98 25.82 -1.18
N SER A 410 -33.24 26.22 -1.38
CA SER A 410 -34.31 26.05 -0.41
C SER A 410 -35.36 25.11 -0.98
N TYR A 411 -35.85 24.19 -0.15
CA TYR A 411 -36.94 23.28 -0.45
C TYR A 411 -37.82 23.16 0.78
N THR A 412 -39.09 22.81 0.59
CA THR A 412 -40.01 22.64 1.71
C THR A 412 -39.59 21.45 2.55
N ASN A 413 -39.30 21.67 3.84
CA ASN A 413 -38.99 20.59 4.76
C ASN A 413 -40.21 19.68 4.96
N TYR A 414 -39.99 18.38 5.04
CA TYR A 414 -41.03 17.41 5.35
C TYR A 414 -41.10 17.20 6.86
N GLU A 415 -42.11 17.81 7.48
CA GLU A 415 -42.39 17.67 8.91
C GLU A 415 -43.05 16.31 9.20
N VAL A 416 -42.58 15.65 10.26
CA VAL A 416 -43.15 14.39 10.74
C VAL A 416 -43.81 14.64 12.09
N LYS A 417 -45.08 14.23 12.21
CA LYS A 417 -45.79 14.20 13.50
C LYS A 417 -45.68 12.81 14.11
N LEU A 418 -44.99 12.71 15.25
CA LEU A 418 -44.83 11.47 16.02
C LEU A 418 -46.13 11.09 16.73
N GLU A 419 -46.24 9.84 17.18
CA GLU A 419 -47.40 9.37 17.97
C GLU A 419 -47.60 10.16 19.27
N SER A 420 -46.51 10.69 19.83
CA SER A 420 -46.52 11.60 20.99
C SER A 420 -47.19 12.96 20.71
N GLY A 421 -47.50 13.26 19.45
CA GLY A 421 -48.01 14.54 18.99
C GLY A 421 -46.93 15.58 18.67
N GLN A 422 -45.66 15.29 18.99
CA GLN A 422 -44.52 16.16 18.66
C GLN A 422 -44.27 16.20 17.16
N VAL A 423 -44.00 17.39 16.63
CA VAL A 423 -43.58 17.61 15.23
C VAL A 423 -42.06 17.73 15.19
N ILE A 424 -41.42 16.95 14.32
CA ILE A 424 -39.96 16.93 14.11
C ILE A 424 -39.61 17.13 12.62
N ASN A 425 -38.37 17.53 12.35
CA ASN A 425 -37.82 17.69 11.00
C ASN A 425 -36.59 16.79 10.83
N PRO A 426 -36.77 15.46 10.69
CA PRO A 426 -35.64 14.54 10.70
C PRO A 426 -34.82 14.63 9.41
N PHE A 427 -35.35 15.16 8.32
CA PHE A 427 -34.70 15.17 7.00
C PHE A 427 -34.09 16.55 6.68
N ASN A 428 -32.86 16.79 7.13
CA ASN A 428 -32.13 18.06 7.05
C ASN A 428 -30.76 17.94 6.35
N PHE A 429 -30.46 16.78 5.73
CA PHE A 429 -29.16 16.49 5.14
C PHE A 429 -29.29 16.10 3.65
N PRO A 430 -29.42 17.08 2.72
CA PRO A 430 -29.64 16.81 1.31
C PRO A 430 -28.42 16.15 0.65
N ASN A 431 -28.62 15.10 -0.15
CA ASN A 431 -27.60 14.52 -1.04
C ASN A 431 -27.48 15.31 -2.35
N LEU A 432 -26.41 15.03 -3.12
CA LEU A 432 -26.29 15.58 -4.47
C LEU A 432 -27.45 15.09 -5.35
N PRO A 433 -28.06 15.98 -6.17
CA PRO A 433 -29.02 15.58 -7.17
C PRO A 433 -28.47 14.55 -8.16
N TYR A 434 -29.35 13.74 -8.73
CA TYR A 434 -29.07 12.91 -9.90
C TYR A 434 -30.22 12.99 -10.91
N GLU A 435 -29.91 12.91 -12.20
CA GLU A 435 -30.91 12.93 -13.25
C GLU A 435 -31.32 11.51 -13.62
N LYS A 436 -32.62 11.29 -13.76
CA LYS A 436 -33.18 10.06 -14.30
C LYS A 436 -34.37 10.40 -15.19
N ASP A 437 -34.32 9.96 -16.44
CA ASP A 437 -35.39 10.14 -17.44
C ASP A 437 -35.82 11.62 -17.60
N GLY A 438 -34.87 12.56 -17.58
CA GLY A 438 -35.12 14.01 -17.72
C GLY A 438 -35.66 14.69 -16.45
N VAL A 439 -35.79 13.97 -15.34
CA VAL A 439 -36.25 14.51 -14.05
C VAL A 439 -35.11 14.45 -13.03
N PHE A 440 -34.90 15.54 -12.32
CA PHE A 440 -33.90 15.63 -11.26
C PHE A 440 -34.46 15.03 -9.98
N ASN A 441 -33.69 14.18 -9.32
CA ASN A 441 -34.05 13.50 -8.09
C ASN A 441 -33.03 13.85 -7.01
N MET A 442 -33.50 14.08 -5.78
CA MET A 442 -32.65 14.38 -4.63
C MET A 442 -33.18 13.61 -3.42
N LEU A 443 -32.28 12.85 -2.78
CA LEU A 443 -32.58 12.23 -1.49
C LEU A 443 -32.15 13.19 -0.37
N VAL A 444 -33.02 13.39 0.61
CA VAL A 444 -32.72 14.16 1.82
C VAL A 444 -32.72 13.20 2.99
N GLY A 445 -31.53 12.95 3.54
CA GLY A 445 -31.32 12.10 4.71
C GLY A 445 -31.32 12.91 6.01
N GLN A 446 -30.91 12.26 7.09
CA GLN A 446 -31.03 12.77 8.46
C GLN A 446 -29.71 13.22 9.09
N GLY A 447 -28.59 13.11 8.37
CA GLY A 447 -27.27 13.48 8.90
C GLY A 447 -26.72 12.45 9.89
N ALA A 448 -25.73 12.87 10.68
CA ALA A 448 -25.02 12.00 11.62
C ALA A 448 -25.85 11.59 12.85
N ASP A 449 -26.92 12.32 13.15
CA ASP A 449 -27.85 12.09 14.25
C ASP A 449 -29.14 11.35 13.84
N GLY A 450 -29.18 10.82 12.62
CA GLY A 450 -30.33 10.10 12.07
C GLY A 450 -30.66 8.80 12.80
N ASP A 451 -31.83 8.75 13.43
CA ASP A 451 -32.41 7.55 14.05
C ASP A 451 -33.89 7.33 13.69
N TYR A 452 -34.49 8.25 12.94
CA TYR A 452 -35.90 8.17 12.58
C TYR A 452 -36.16 7.07 11.54
N ASN A 453 -37.11 6.19 11.85
CA ASN A 453 -37.63 5.15 10.96
C ASN A 453 -36.55 4.29 10.25
N GLY A 454 -35.45 4.00 10.97
CA GLY A 454 -34.32 3.24 10.43
C GLY A 454 -33.41 4.05 9.51
N ASN A 455 -33.20 5.33 9.82
CA ASN A 455 -32.41 6.27 9.03
C ASN A 455 -32.91 6.40 7.57
N SER A 456 -34.24 6.44 7.39
CA SER A 456 -34.87 6.66 6.09
C SER A 456 -34.48 8.02 5.48
N SER A 457 -34.81 8.21 4.20
CA SER A 457 -34.61 9.46 3.45
C SER A 457 -35.88 9.89 2.73
N ILE A 458 -36.05 11.18 2.43
CA ILE A 458 -37.12 11.67 1.55
C ILE A 458 -36.61 11.82 0.13
N LEU A 459 -37.37 11.32 -0.84
CA LEU A 459 -37.16 11.60 -2.26
C LEU A 459 -37.93 12.86 -2.67
N TYR A 460 -37.19 13.84 -3.18
CA TYR A 460 -37.71 15.00 -3.89
C TYR A 460 -37.43 14.88 -5.39
N GLN A 461 -38.31 15.47 -6.20
CA GLN A 461 -38.16 15.58 -7.64
C GLN A 461 -38.25 17.02 -8.12
N SER A 462 -37.53 17.31 -9.20
CA SER A 462 -37.54 18.60 -9.88
C SER A 462 -37.67 18.41 -11.39
N LYS A 463 -38.66 19.10 -11.98
CA LYS A 463 -38.92 19.12 -13.44
C LYS A 463 -38.27 20.32 -14.12
N ASN A 464 -37.67 21.23 -13.36
CA ASN A 464 -36.99 22.44 -13.79
C ASN A 464 -35.53 22.45 -13.33
N GLN A 465 -34.83 21.32 -13.54
CA GLN A 465 -33.38 21.21 -13.37
C GLN A 465 -32.85 21.68 -11.99
N GLY A 466 -33.63 21.38 -10.95
CA GLY A 466 -33.30 21.66 -9.56
C GLY A 466 -33.59 23.08 -9.08
N GLU A 467 -34.33 23.91 -9.84
CA GLU A 467 -34.81 25.21 -9.35
C GLU A 467 -35.85 25.05 -8.23
N THR A 468 -36.82 24.16 -8.42
CA THR A 468 -37.85 23.84 -7.41
C THR A 468 -37.96 22.34 -7.19
N TRP A 469 -38.26 21.94 -5.96
CA TRP A 469 -38.29 20.54 -5.54
C TRP A 469 -39.64 20.19 -4.90
N GLU A 470 -40.24 19.11 -5.38
CA GLU A 470 -41.53 18.58 -4.91
C GLU A 470 -41.29 17.27 -4.17
N TYR A 471 -41.95 17.11 -3.02
CA TYR A 471 -41.95 15.85 -2.27
C TYR A 471 -42.58 14.73 -3.10
N VAL A 472 -41.97 13.54 -3.08
CA VAL A 472 -42.54 12.34 -3.73
C VAL A 472 -42.93 11.30 -2.71
N LYS A 473 -41.97 10.83 -1.91
CA LYS A 473 -42.16 9.78 -0.91
C LYS A 473 -40.98 9.67 0.05
N GLU A 474 -41.22 9.05 1.20
CA GLU A 474 -40.17 8.51 2.04
C GLU A 474 -39.64 7.17 1.47
N VAL A 475 -38.32 6.97 1.59
CA VAL A 475 -37.57 5.81 1.11
C VAL A 475 -36.78 5.26 2.28
N LYS A 476 -36.92 3.96 2.56
CA LYS A 476 -36.12 3.27 3.57
C LYS A 476 -34.87 2.70 2.89
N ASP A 477 -33.73 2.84 3.55
CA ASP A 477 -32.51 2.13 3.15
C ASP A 477 -32.75 0.62 3.34
N ASN A 478 -32.53 -0.17 2.28
CA ASN A 478 -32.66 -1.63 2.30
C ASN A 478 -31.44 -2.30 2.91
#